data_AF-A0ABD3PXN7-F1
#
_entry.id   AF-A0ABD3PXN7-F1
#
_cell.length_a   1.000
_cell.length_b   1.000
_cell.length_c   1.000
_cell.angle_alpha   90.00
_cell.angle_beta   90.00
_cell.angle_gamma   90.00
#
_symmetry.space_group_name_H-M   'P 1'
#
loop_
_entity.id
_entity.type
_entity.pdbx_description
1 polymer ?
#
loop_
_entity_poly.entity_id
_entity_poly.type
_entity_poly.pdbx_seq_one_letter_code
_entity_poly.pdbx_strand_id
1 'polypeptide(L)'
;MDQAKPGHTVRFQGLTETPHLNGTTGTLEFHHADMERWSVRCHIDEQVVNAKVENLTLVSSNAISKRESTASSGSNASDSSKWKTQETPQDCGFIPTLAVTLWLGWNGIILLILLYGVFIAARWERMVIIGLCVASLILPAEFPGRIGFLLGNWMMKGAEKYFGLKTVIEDEGNLLSHARRNKACIFAFNPHDMLPYAVFAFSPALRRLPGKLGEDGCCLMTSAIFNVPFLRQVYSWVKSLPVDKRTFMGRLKRGESFAFVPGGVQEVILLDPKKPDDVVLFLRNRKGFIKLALSTGSPIVPVFGFNLDGSYGYWFPRHPFIEKLSRTIGFLPLVFWGRWFVPFGIPKPKRIHVVIGPAIDVPNMGDVLDQEVVDKYHSIFLKELEALFERHKHDAGYGERTLKIV
;
A
#
# COMPACT_ATOMS: atom_id res chain seq x y z
N MET A 1 49.00 6.49 -16.52
CA MET A 1 48.10 6.87 -15.41
C MET A 1 48.14 8.38 -15.16
N ASP A 2 48.56 9.15 -16.16
CA ASP A 2 49.08 10.50 -15.93
C ASP A 2 47.97 11.55 -15.79
N GLN A 3 46.71 11.12 -15.96
CA GLN A 3 45.49 11.89 -15.74
C GLN A 3 44.65 11.34 -14.56
N ALA A 4 45.18 10.37 -13.80
CA ALA A 4 44.50 9.77 -12.67
C ALA A 4 44.32 10.75 -11.51
N LYS A 5 43.13 10.75 -10.91
CA LYS A 5 42.75 11.57 -9.76
C LYS A 5 41.85 10.74 -8.85
N PRO A 6 41.77 11.06 -7.55
CA PRO A 6 40.76 10.48 -6.68
C PRO A 6 39.36 10.59 -7.30
N GLY A 7 38.58 9.51 -7.23
CA GLY A 7 37.25 9.39 -7.84
C GLY A 7 37.22 8.77 -9.24
N HIS A 8 38.37 8.59 -9.91
CA HIS A 8 38.38 7.86 -11.19
C HIS A 8 38.26 6.34 -10.98
N THR A 9 37.48 5.71 -11.85
CA THR A 9 37.35 4.25 -11.90
C THR A 9 38.52 3.62 -12.63
N VAL A 10 39.11 2.61 -12.02
CA VAL A 10 40.22 1.83 -12.56
C VAL A 10 39.87 0.35 -12.56
N ARG A 11 40.51 -0.40 -13.45
CA ARG A 11 40.43 -1.86 -13.51
C ARG A 11 41.76 -2.44 -13.06
N PHE A 12 41.70 -3.42 -12.16
CA PHE A 12 42.89 -4.16 -11.72
C PHE A 12 43.35 -5.15 -12.77
N GLN A 13 44.65 -5.21 -13.01
CA GLN A 13 45.30 -6.17 -13.90
C GLN A 13 46.67 -6.56 -13.33
N GLY A 14 47.13 -7.80 -13.54
CA GLY A 14 48.49 -8.21 -13.17
C GLY A 14 48.78 -8.36 -11.68
N LEU A 15 47.78 -8.33 -10.79
CA LEU A 15 47.97 -8.57 -9.35
C LEU A 15 48.33 -10.04 -9.10
N THR A 16 49.47 -10.28 -8.47
CA THR A 16 49.97 -11.63 -8.12
C THR A 16 49.56 -12.07 -6.72
N GLU A 17 49.50 -11.15 -5.75
CA GLU A 17 49.13 -11.44 -4.35
C GLU A 17 47.61 -11.58 -4.15
N THR A 18 46.82 -10.82 -4.91
CA THR A 18 45.35 -10.84 -4.88
C THR A 18 44.77 -11.08 -6.27
N PRO A 19 45.01 -12.25 -6.89
CA PRO A 19 44.66 -12.50 -8.29
C PRO A 19 43.16 -12.48 -8.55
N HIS A 20 42.33 -12.72 -7.52
CA HIS A 20 40.87 -12.66 -7.60
C HIS A 20 40.34 -11.26 -7.92
N LEU A 21 41.14 -10.21 -7.73
CA LEU A 21 40.77 -8.83 -8.09
C LEU A 21 41.10 -8.51 -9.55
N ASN A 22 41.90 -9.32 -10.25
CA ASN A 22 42.20 -9.04 -11.66
C ASN A 22 40.94 -9.07 -12.52
N GLY A 23 40.72 -8.02 -13.30
CA GLY A 23 39.54 -7.83 -14.15
C GLY A 23 38.38 -7.09 -13.46
N THR A 24 38.44 -6.88 -12.14
CA THR A 24 37.43 -6.15 -11.37
C THR A 24 37.72 -4.65 -11.37
N THR A 25 36.75 -3.84 -10.94
CA THR A 25 36.88 -2.37 -10.90
C THR A 25 36.96 -1.86 -9.46
N GLY A 26 37.60 -0.71 -9.32
CA GLY A 26 37.62 0.04 -8.08
C GLY A 26 37.77 1.53 -8.32
N THR A 27 37.52 2.31 -7.27
CA THR A 27 37.65 3.77 -7.30
C THR A 27 38.97 4.19 -6.65
N LEU A 28 39.74 5.03 -7.33
CA LEU A 28 40.94 5.64 -6.75
C LEU A 28 40.57 6.55 -5.58
N GLU A 29 41.15 6.34 -4.40
CA GLU A 29 40.91 7.18 -3.22
C GLU A 29 42.09 8.10 -2.94
N PHE A 30 43.31 7.54 -2.90
CA PHE A 30 44.50 8.27 -2.49
C PHE A 30 45.74 7.77 -3.23
N HIS A 31 46.65 8.68 -3.56
CA HIS A 31 47.92 8.36 -4.20
C HIS A 31 49.07 8.52 -3.21
N HIS A 32 49.76 7.41 -2.94
CA HIS A 32 50.99 7.36 -2.14
C HIS A 32 52.18 7.61 -3.06
N ALA A 33 52.56 8.88 -3.20
CA ALA A 33 53.62 9.31 -4.13
C ALA A 33 55.01 8.79 -3.77
N ASP A 34 55.24 8.49 -2.49
CA ASP A 34 56.45 7.88 -1.92
C ASP A 34 56.61 6.39 -2.30
N MET A 35 55.50 5.68 -2.51
CA MET A 35 55.48 4.26 -2.83
C MET A 35 55.04 3.94 -4.27
N GLU A 36 54.73 4.96 -5.07
CA GLU A 36 54.14 4.84 -6.42
C GLU A 36 52.92 3.90 -6.47
N ARG A 37 52.04 4.02 -5.46
CA ARG A 37 50.85 3.18 -5.29
C ARG A 37 49.59 4.01 -5.11
N TRP A 38 48.48 3.47 -5.58
CA TRP A 38 47.15 4.00 -5.32
C TRP A 38 46.41 3.12 -4.32
N SER A 39 45.78 3.75 -3.33
CA SER A 39 44.70 3.14 -2.56
C SER A 39 43.45 3.13 -3.42
N VAL A 40 42.97 1.93 -3.73
CA VAL A 40 41.81 1.71 -4.59
C VAL A 40 40.74 0.97 -3.80
N ARG A 41 39.55 1.55 -3.66
CA ARG A 41 38.39 0.88 -3.08
C ARG A 41 37.77 -0.05 -4.11
N CYS A 42 37.80 -1.35 -3.86
CA CYS A 42 37.20 -2.37 -4.71
C CYS A 42 35.67 -2.24 -4.73
N HIS A 43 35.03 -2.41 -5.90
CA HIS A 43 33.56 -2.36 -6.01
C HIS A 43 32.87 -3.66 -5.59
N ILE A 44 33.60 -4.77 -5.46
CA ILE A 44 33.03 -6.08 -5.16
C ILE A 44 32.83 -6.30 -3.66
N ASP A 45 33.79 -5.88 -2.84
CA ASP A 45 33.84 -6.18 -1.41
C ASP A 45 34.15 -4.93 -0.55
N GLU A 46 34.19 -3.74 -1.16
CA GLU A 46 34.51 -2.45 -0.55
C GLU A 46 35.87 -2.38 0.16
N GLN A 47 36.75 -3.38 -0.02
CA GLN A 47 38.08 -3.37 0.56
C GLN A 47 39.00 -2.38 -0.16
N VAL A 48 39.89 -1.74 0.59
CA VAL A 48 40.89 -0.81 0.03
C VAL A 48 42.19 -1.57 -0.21
N VAL A 49 42.64 -1.58 -1.46
CA VAL A 49 43.84 -2.28 -1.89
C VAL A 49 44.87 -1.29 -2.43
N ASN A 50 46.11 -1.42 -1.97
CA ASN A 50 47.23 -0.58 -2.40
C ASN A 50 47.93 -1.18 -3.62
N ALA A 51 47.45 -0.82 -4.81
CA ALA A 51 47.96 -1.34 -6.07
C ALA A 51 48.97 -0.39 -6.72
N LYS A 52 50.01 -0.95 -7.35
CA LYS A 52 50.95 -0.19 -8.17
C LYS A 52 50.27 0.35 -9.41
N VAL A 53 50.78 1.47 -9.92
CA VAL A 53 50.29 2.14 -11.13
C VAL A 53 50.23 1.19 -12.35
N GLU A 54 51.21 0.30 -12.49
CA GLU A 54 51.28 -0.70 -13.57
C GLU A 54 50.14 -1.73 -13.55
N ASN A 55 49.54 -1.95 -12.38
CA ASN A 55 48.47 -2.93 -12.17
C ASN A 55 47.06 -2.31 -12.29
N LEU A 56 46.97 -1.07 -12.78
CA LEU A 56 45.74 -0.30 -12.79
C LEU A 56 45.54 0.39 -14.15
N THR A 57 44.39 0.12 -14.76
CA THR A 57 44.02 0.72 -16.05
C THR A 57 42.79 1.62 -15.87
N LEU A 58 42.90 2.91 -16.22
CA LEU A 58 41.78 3.86 -16.19
C LEU A 58 40.63 3.40 -17.09
N VAL A 59 39.42 3.33 -16.53
CA VAL A 59 38.21 3.03 -17.29
C VAL A 59 37.59 4.36 -17.71
N SER A 60 37.69 4.70 -19.00
CA SER A 60 37.04 5.91 -19.52
C SER A 60 35.51 5.78 -19.37
N SER A 61 34.84 6.87 -18.99
CA SER A 61 33.39 6.96 -18.77
C SER A 61 32.53 6.51 -19.96
N ASN A 62 33.07 6.48 -21.18
CA ASN A 62 32.38 5.98 -22.38
C ASN A 62 32.40 4.44 -22.54
N ALA A 63 33.13 3.71 -21.70
CA ALA A 63 33.22 2.24 -21.75
C ALA A 63 32.24 1.53 -20.79
N ILE A 64 31.63 2.26 -19.86
CA ILE A 64 30.62 1.74 -18.93
C ILE A 64 29.29 1.47 -19.68
N SER A 65 28.96 2.26 -20.70
CA SER A 65 27.69 2.11 -21.45
C SER A 65 27.61 0.91 -22.41
N LYS A 66 28.72 0.21 -22.69
CA LYS A 66 28.77 -0.82 -23.74
C LYS A 66 29.02 -2.25 -23.25
N ARG A 67 29.31 -2.44 -21.96
CA ARG A 67 29.52 -3.77 -21.36
C ARG A 67 28.57 -4.12 -20.21
N GLU A 68 27.88 -3.14 -19.63
CA GLU A 68 26.73 -3.37 -18.74
C GLU A 68 25.46 -3.82 -19.50
N SER A 69 25.44 -3.71 -20.83
CA SER A 69 24.31 -4.15 -21.68
C SER A 69 24.20 -5.68 -21.85
N THR A 70 25.11 -6.47 -21.29
CA THR A 70 25.10 -7.95 -21.48
C THR A 70 25.29 -8.78 -20.21
N ALA A 71 25.44 -8.18 -19.02
CA ALA A 71 25.63 -8.95 -17.79
C ALA A 71 25.16 -8.24 -16.51
N SER A 72 23.98 -7.63 -16.51
CA SER A 72 23.21 -7.37 -15.28
C SER A 72 21.73 -7.19 -15.61
N SER A 73 21.07 -8.29 -15.96
CA SER A 73 19.61 -8.35 -15.98
C SER A 73 19.08 -8.17 -14.55
N GLY A 74 18.52 -7.00 -14.25
CA GLY A 74 17.59 -6.84 -13.14
C GLY A 74 17.69 -5.57 -12.29
N SER A 75 17.99 -4.40 -12.85
CA SER A 75 17.49 -3.14 -12.26
C SER A 75 16.53 -2.48 -13.26
N ASN A 76 15.24 -2.60 -12.97
CA ASN A 76 14.20 -1.93 -13.74
C ASN A 76 14.26 -0.43 -13.42
N ALA A 77 15.03 0.33 -14.20
CA ALA A 77 14.64 1.72 -14.46
C ALA A 77 13.26 1.63 -15.13
N SER A 78 12.20 1.88 -14.35
CA SER A 78 10.83 1.76 -14.85
C SER A 78 10.62 2.75 -15.98
N ASP A 79 10.20 2.23 -17.12
CA ASP A 79 9.72 3.02 -18.25
C ASP A 79 8.42 3.73 -17.84
N SER A 80 8.57 4.89 -17.18
CA SER A 80 7.46 5.71 -16.70
C SER A 80 6.55 6.21 -17.82
N SER A 81 6.97 6.04 -19.09
CA SER A 81 6.13 6.32 -20.26
C SER A 81 4.86 5.46 -20.32
N LYS A 82 4.85 4.29 -19.66
CA LYS A 82 3.66 3.42 -19.57
C LYS A 82 2.68 3.82 -18.47
N TRP A 83 3.08 4.70 -17.57
CA TRP A 83 2.28 5.03 -16.40
C TRP A 83 1.08 5.88 -16.79
N LYS A 84 -0.10 5.44 -16.38
CA LYS A 84 -1.33 6.22 -16.52
C LYS A 84 -1.67 6.89 -15.22
N THR A 85 -1.67 8.22 -15.23
CA THR A 85 -1.96 9.05 -14.06
C THR A 85 -3.32 9.70 -14.20
N GLN A 86 -4.12 9.64 -13.13
CA GLN A 86 -5.39 10.34 -12.98
C GLN A 86 -5.34 11.17 -11.70
N GLU A 87 -5.52 12.48 -11.81
CA GLU A 87 -5.47 13.40 -10.67
C GLU A 87 -6.79 14.16 -10.53
N THR A 88 -7.24 14.34 -9.30
CA THR A 88 -8.36 15.23 -8.98
C THR A 88 -7.86 16.40 -8.14
N PRO A 89 -8.19 17.65 -8.52
CA PRO A 89 -7.91 18.81 -7.68
C PRO A 89 -8.54 18.65 -6.30
N GLN A 90 -7.77 19.01 -5.27
CA GLN A 90 -8.27 18.93 -3.90
C GLN A 90 -9.26 20.06 -3.65
N ASP A 91 -10.42 19.73 -3.10
CA ASP A 91 -11.44 20.68 -2.64
C ASP A 91 -11.85 20.33 -1.21
N CYS A 92 -11.50 21.22 -0.29
CA CYS A 92 -11.77 21.08 1.14
C CYS A 92 -13.01 21.88 1.58
N GLY A 93 -13.83 22.35 0.63
CA GLY A 93 -15.03 23.12 0.85
C GLY A 93 -16.15 22.32 1.51
N PHE A 94 -17.31 22.97 1.67
CA PHE A 94 -18.43 22.40 2.41
C PHE A 94 -18.93 21.08 1.80
N ILE A 95 -19.09 21.01 0.47
CA ILE A 95 -19.69 19.85 -0.20
C ILE A 95 -18.82 18.58 -0.07
N PRO A 96 -17.52 18.57 -0.42
CA PRO A 96 -16.66 17.41 -0.17
C PRO A 96 -16.53 17.05 1.31
N THR A 97 -16.50 18.05 2.19
CA THR A 97 -16.42 17.82 3.64
C THR A 97 -17.68 17.13 4.17
N LEU A 98 -18.87 17.54 3.70
CA LEU A 98 -20.13 16.89 4.05
C LEU A 98 -20.15 15.44 3.55
N ALA A 99 -19.71 15.19 2.32
CA ALA A 99 -19.60 13.85 1.75
C ALA A 99 -18.72 12.92 2.59
N VAL A 100 -17.53 13.37 2.99
CA VAL A 100 -16.64 12.58 3.86
C VAL A 100 -17.21 12.43 5.27
N THR A 101 -17.94 13.42 5.77
CA THR A 101 -18.62 13.35 7.09
C THR A 101 -19.72 12.29 7.10
N LEU A 102 -20.54 12.24 6.05
CA LEU A 102 -21.60 11.23 5.92
C LEU A 102 -21.07 9.81 5.67
N TRP A 103 -19.78 9.67 5.34
CA TRP A 103 -19.13 8.38 5.16
C TRP A 103 -18.28 7.98 6.39
N LEU A 104 -17.22 8.72 6.71
CA LEU A 104 -16.25 8.38 7.77
C LEU A 104 -16.61 8.97 9.14
N GLY A 105 -17.46 10.01 9.18
CA GLY A 105 -17.85 10.69 10.43
C GLY A 105 -18.76 9.85 11.33
N TRP A 106 -19.28 8.72 10.86
CA TRP A 106 -20.14 7.84 11.64
C TRP A 106 -19.49 7.28 12.90
N ASN A 107 -18.16 7.11 12.92
CA ASN A 107 -17.45 6.67 14.13
C ASN A 107 -17.71 7.63 15.31
N GLY A 108 -17.58 8.94 15.07
CA GLY A 108 -17.88 9.97 16.06
C GLY A 108 -19.38 10.13 16.32
N ILE A 109 -20.22 10.06 15.29
CA ILE A 109 -21.69 10.16 15.45
C ILE A 109 -22.21 9.04 16.35
N ILE A 110 -21.76 7.80 16.14
CA ILE A 110 -22.16 6.65 16.97
C ILE A 110 -21.73 6.87 18.42
N LEU A 111 -20.49 7.31 18.65
CA LEU A 111 -20.03 7.63 20.01
C LEU A 111 -20.89 8.71 20.66
N LEU A 112 -21.21 9.78 19.95
CA LEU A 112 -22.06 10.86 20.45
C LEU A 112 -23.49 10.39 20.77
N ILE A 113 -24.08 9.55 19.91
CA ILE A 113 -25.40 8.94 20.15
C ILE A 113 -25.36 8.07 21.41
N LEU A 114 -24.30 7.29 21.60
CA LEU A 114 -24.13 6.45 22.80
C LEU A 114 -24.00 7.30 24.07
N LEU A 115 -23.12 8.31 24.06
CA LEU A 115 -22.93 9.21 25.21
C LEU A 115 -24.23 9.97 25.54
N TYR A 116 -24.91 10.49 24.52
CA TYR A 116 -26.22 11.13 24.69
C TYR A 116 -27.23 10.16 25.30
N GLY A 117 -27.36 8.95 24.74
CA GLY A 117 -28.30 7.93 25.21
C GLY A 117 -28.09 7.53 26.67
N VAL A 118 -26.84 7.40 27.10
CA VAL A 118 -26.46 6.99 28.46
C VAL A 118 -26.64 8.12 29.47
N PHE A 119 -26.14 9.32 29.17
CA PHE A 119 -25.99 10.37 30.18
C PHE A 119 -27.08 11.45 30.15
N ILE A 120 -27.71 11.68 28.99
CA ILE A 120 -28.56 12.88 28.78
C ILE A 120 -30.00 12.49 28.44
N ALA A 121 -30.19 11.49 27.57
CA ALA A 121 -31.46 11.21 26.93
C ALA A 121 -32.60 10.92 27.92
N ALA A 122 -33.81 11.36 27.60
CA ALA A 122 -35.01 10.93 28.31
C ALA A 122 -35.35 9.46 27.99
N ARG A 123 -36.23 8.83 28.80
CA ARG A 123 -36.60 7.42 28.59
C ARG A 123 -37.18 7.18 27.19
N TRP A 124 -38.04 8.06 26.69
CA TRP A 124 -38.66 7.91 25.38
C TRP A 124 -37.63 8.07 24.24
N GLU A 125 -36.70 9.01 24.36
CA GLU A 125 -35.61 9.22 23.39
C GLU A 125 -34.72 7.99 23.29
N ARG A 126 -34.36 7.38 24.43
CA ARG A 126 -33.64 6.10 24.44
C ARG A 126 -34.42 5.01 23.69
N MET A 127 -35.72 4.91 23.89
CA MET A 127 -36.54 3.93 23.18
C MET A 127 -36.59 4.20 21.67
N VAL A 128 -36.62 5.47 21.26
CA VAL A 128 -36.52 5.85 19.84
C VAL A 128 -35.16 5.47 19.26
N ILE A 129 -34.05 5.80 19.94
CA ILE A 129 -32.70 5.45 19.50
C ILE A 129 -32.54 3.93 19.35
N ILE A 130 -32.95 3.17 20.37
CA ILE A 130 -32.91 1.70 20.35
C ILE A 130 -33.79 1.17 19.22
N GLY A 131 -35.02 1.70 19.07
CA GLY A 131 -35.94 1.31 18.01
C GLY A 131 -35.36 1.54 16.61
N LEU A 132 -34.72 2.69 16.37
CA LEU A 132 -34.07 2.99 15.10
C LEU A 132 -32.84 2.11 14.85
N CYS A 133 -32.04 1.82 15.89
CA CYS A 133 -30.92 0.88 15.79
C CYS A 133 -31.41 -0.53 15.42
N VAL A 134 -32.47 -1.02 16.07
CA VAL A 134 -33.07 -2.33 15.81
C VAL A 134 -33.67 -2.37 14.40
N ALA A 135 -34.45 -1.36 14.00
CA ALA A 135 -34.97 -1.24 12.64
C ALA A 135 -33.82 -1.26 11.62
N SER A 136 -32.74 -0.53 11.90
CA SER A 136 -31.54 -0.53 11.10
C SER A 136 -30.79 -1.87 11.10
N LEU A 137 -31.03 -2.81 12.00
CA LEU A 137 -30.45 -4.16 11.92
C LEU A 137 -31.35 -5.12 11.15
N ILE A 138 -32.67 -4.94 11.23
CA ILE A 138 -33.69 -5.77 10.56
C ILE A 138 -33.75 -5.50 9.06
N LEU A 139 -33.58 -4.24 8.64
CA LEU A 139 -33.65 -3.88 7.22
C LEU A 139 -32.58 -4.62 6.38
N PRO A 140 -32.65 -4.63 5.04
CA PRO A 140 -31.53 -5.04 4.21
C PRO A 140 -30.34 -4.09 4.39
N ALA A 141 -29.11 -4.58 4.24
CA ALA A 141 -27.91 -3.73 4.31
C ALA A 141 -27.89 -2.72 3.15
N GLU A 142 -28.50 -3.05 2.03
CA GLU A 142 -28.61 -2.19 0.87
C GLU A 142 -29.68 -1.11 1.02
N PHE A 143 -30.58 -1.19 2.00
CA PHE A 143 -31.66 -0.21 2.19
C PHE A 143 -31.12 1.23 2.23
N PRO A 144 -31.71 2.20 1.52
CA PRO A 144 -32.96 2.15 0.72
C PRO A 144 -32.75 1.75 -0.76
N GLY A 145 -31.80 0.86 -1.04
CA GLY A 145 -31.48 0.33 -2.36
C GLY A 145 -30.80 1.36 -3.25
N ARG A 146 -31.38 1.64 -4.41
CA ARG A 146 -30.78 2.52 -5.44
C ARG A 146 -30.48 3.93 -4.90
N ILE A 147 -31.34 4.48 -4.05
CA ILE A 147 -31.13 5.80 -3.46
C ILE A 147 -29.87 5.80 -2.57
N GLY A 148 -29.70 4.74 -1.77
CA GLY A 148 -28.50 4.52 -0.97
C GLY A 148 -27.25 4.49 -1.85
N PHE A 149 -27.24 3.69 -2.91
CA PHE A 149 -26.10 3.63 -3.85
C PHE A 149 -25.82 4.96 -4.58
N LEU A 150 -26.85 5.76 -4.92
CA LEU A 150 -26.65 7.09 -5.49
C LEU A 150 -25.97 8.03 -4.49
N LEU A 151 -26.40 8.00 -3.22
CA LEU A 151 -25.77 8.73 -2.14
C LEU A 151 -24.33 8.25 -1.91
N GLY A 152 -24.10 6.93 -1.91
CA GLY A 152 -22.78 6.32 -1.84
C GLY A 152 -21.84 6.80 -2.94
N ASN A 153 -22.30 6.79 -4.20
CA ASN A 153 -21.51 7.30 -5.32
C ASN A 153 -21.19 8.79 -5.17
N TRP A 154 -22.13 9.60 -4.67
CA TRP A 154 -21.91 11.00 -4.37
C TRP A 154 -20.88 11.19 -3.24
N MET A 155 -20.96 10.38 -2.17
CA MET A 155 -19.99 10.39 -1.07
C MET A 155 -18.57 10.06 -1.58
N MET A 156 -18.43 9.05 -2.44
CA MET A 156 -17.13 8.68 -3.02
C MET A 156 -16.55 9.79 -3.88
N LYS A 157 -17.34 10.42 -4.76
CA LYS A 157 -16.90 11.59 -5.55
C LYS A 157 -16.55 12.79 -4.68
N GLY A 158 -17.24 12.97 -3.56
CA GLY A 158 -16.89 13.98 -2.56
C GLY A 158 -15.56 13.64 -1.88
N ALA A 159 -15.34 12.39 -1.49
CA ALA A 159 -14.07 11.92 -0.92
C ALA A 159 -12.90 12.09 -1.91
N GLU A 160 -13.12 11.77 -3.19
CA GLU A 160 -12.14 11.94 -4.27
C GLU A 160 -11.63 13.39 -4.34
N LYS A 161 -12.53 14.36 -4.24
CA LYS A 161 -12.20 15.79 -4.18
C LYS A 161 -11.58 16.19 -2.85
N TYR A 162 -12.16 15.75 -1.73
CA TYR A 162 -11.67 16.07 -0.38
C TYR A 162 -10.20 15.68 -0.17
N PHE A 163 -9.84 14.51 -0.69
CA PHE A 163 -8.49 13.96 -0.62
C PHE A 163 -7.64 14.25 -1.86
N GLY A 164 -8.13 15.05 -2.83
CA GLY A 164 -7.40 15.35 -4.06
C GLY A 164 -6.73 14.11 -4.69
N LEU A 165 -7.53 13.05 -4.89
CA LEU A 165 -7.03 11.71 -5.17
C LEU A 165 -6.19 11.66 -6.45
N LYS A 166 -4.94 11.22 -6.32
CA LYS A 166 -4.06 10.83 -7.40
C LYS A 166 -4.03 9.31 -7.50
N THR A 167 -4.23 8.77 -8.70
CA THR A 167 -4.10 7.34 -8.99
C THR A 167 -3.11 7.16 -10.13
N VAL A 168 -2.08 6.34 -9.92
CA VAL A 168 -1.10 5.96 -10.93
C VAL A 168 -1.22 4.46 -11.18
N ILE A 169 -1.35 4.06 -12.45
CA ILE A 169 -1.33 2.66 -12.88
C ILE A 169 -0.08 2.46 -13.70
N GLU A 170 0.84 1.59 -13.26
CA GLU A 170 2.11 1.38 -13.95
C GLU A 170 1.97 0.62 -15.28
N ASP A 171 1.03 -0.33 -15.34
CA ASP A 171 0.78 -1.14 -16.54
C ASP A 171 -0.73 -1.40 -16.75
N GLU A 172 -1.40 -0.43 -17.39
CA GLU A 172 -2.82 -0.54 -17.71
C GLU A 172 -3.11 -1.70 -18.69
N GLY A 173 -2.19 -1.98 -19.62
CA GLY A 173 -2.32 -3.03 -20.61
C GLY A 173 -2.34 -4.42 -19.99
N ASN A 174 -1.44 -4.67 -19.03
CA ASN A 174 -1.42 -5.88 -18.23
C ASN A 174 -2.75 -6.10 -17.51
N LEU A 175 -3.25 -5.11 -16.76
CA LEU A 175 -4.54 -5.18 -16.06
C LEU A 175 -5.71 -5.48 -17.01
N LEU A 176 -5.80 -4.75 -18.13
CA LEU A 176 -6.84 -4.96 -19.13
C LEU A 176 -6.79 -6.36 -19.75
N SER A 177 -5.60 -6.95 -19.89
CA SER A 177 -5.47 -8.32 -20.40
C SER A 177 -6.16 -9.35 -19.50
N HIS A 178 -6.15 -9.15 -18.17
CA HIS A 178 -6.83 -10.01 -17.21
C HIS A 178 -8.34 -9.77 -17.24
N ALA A 179 -8.75 -8.50 -17.31
CA ALA A 179 -10.15 -8.11 -17.45
C ALA A 179 -10.80 -8.76 -18.68
N ARG A 180 -10.11 -8.74 -19.83
CA ARG A 180 -10.56 -9.39 -21.08
C ARG A 180 -10.70 -10.90 -20.96
N ARG A 181 -9.85 -11.55 -20.15
CA ARG A 181 -9.92 -12.99 -19.83
C ARG A 181 -10.93 -13.31 -18.73
N ASN A 182 -11.74 -12.34 -18.30
CA ASN A 182 -12.72 -12.48 -17.22
C ASN A 182 -12.08 -12.95 -15.89
N LYS A 183 -10.80 -12.63 -15.65
CA LYS A 183 -10.10 -12.96 -14.41
C LYS A 183 -10.25 -11.82 -13.41
N ALA A 184 -10.73 -12.15 -12.21
CA ALA A 184 -10.77 -11.22 -11.09
C ALA A 184 -9.34 -10.90 -10.63
N CYS A 185 -9.04 -9.62 -10.41
CA CYS A 185 -7.79 -9.19 -9.80
C CYS A 185 -7.96 -8.97 -8.30
N ILE A 186 -6.98 -9.41 -7.53
CA ILE A 186 -6.87 -9.16 -6.09
C ILE A 186 -5.96 -7.95 -5.89
N PHE A 187 -6.55 -6.78 -5.62
CA PHE A 187 -5.78 -5.57 -5.33
C PHE A 187 -5.39 -5.54 -3.85
N ALA A 188 -4.14 -5.87 -3.57
CA ALA A 188 -3.58 -5.89 -2.22
C ALA A 188 -3.04 -4.50 -1.87
N PHE A 189 -3.88 -3.70 -1.20
CA PHE A 189 -3.61 -2.32 -0.81
C PHE A 189 -2.79 -2.24 0.47
N ASN A 190 -1.77 -1.39 0.50
CA ASN A 190 -0.90 -1.16 1.65
C ASN A 190 -0.49 0.32 1.72
N PRO A 191 -0.25 0.91 2.90
CA PRO A 191 -0.52 0.37 4.23
C PRO A 191 -2.01 0.45 4.59
N HIS A 192 -2.37 -0.17 5.72
CA HIS A 192 -3.65 0.03 6.41
C HIS A 192 -3.75 1.44 7.01
N ASP A 193 -2.62 1.97 7.51
CA ASP A 193 -2.57 3.17 8.35
C ASP A 193 -3.61 3.12 9.50
N MET A 194 -3.93 4.23 10.14
CA MET A 194 -4.88 4.30 11.24
C MET A 194 -6.28 3.77 10.87
N LEU A 195 -6.78 4.13 9.69
CA LEU A 195 -7.96 3.54 9.06
C LEU A 195 -7.66 3.29 7.58
N PRO A 196 -8.09 2.15 6.99
CA PRO A 196 -7.76 1.81 5.61
C PRO A 196 -8.71 2.50 4.63
N TYR A 197 -9.02 3.79 4.82
CA TYR A 197 -10.06 4.48 4.04
C TYR A 197 -9.63 4.73 2.60
N ALA A 198 -8.33 4.81 2.30
CA ALA A 198 -7.80 5.05 0.96
C ALA A 198 -8.15 3.97 -0.09
N VAL A 199 -8.59 2.79 0.36
CA VAL A 199 -9.15 1.76 -0.55
C VAL A 199 -10.37 2.26 -1.34
N PHE A 200 -11.03 3.35 -0.91
CA PHE A 200 -12.14 3.95 -1.65
C PHE A 200 -11.78 4.32 -3.09
N ALA A 201 -10.49 4.47 -3.41
CA ALA A 201 -9.99 4.63 -4.78
C ALA A 201 -10.47 3.52 -5.74
N PHE A 202 -10.82 2.34 -5.19
CA PHE A 202 -11.36 1.19 -5.93
C PHE A 202 -12.89 1.19 -6.04
N SER A 203 -13.56 2.25 -5.60
CA SER A 203 -15.00 2.40 -5.80
C SER A 203 -15.33 2.56 -7.29
N PRO A 204 -16.32 1.81 -7.82
CA PRO A 204 -16.78 1.97 -9.20
C PRO A 204 -17.28 3.36 -9.54
N ALA A 205 -17.70 4.12 -8.52
CA ALA A 205 -18.15 5.50 -8.68
C ALA A 205 -17.05 6.43 -9.22
N LEU A 206 -15.78 6.09 -8.97
CA LEU A 206 -14.62 6.92 -9.29
C LEU A 206 -13.99 6.57 -10.63
N ARG A 207 -14.31 5.40 -11.21
CA ARG A 207 -13.80 4.97 -12.53
C ARG A 207 -12.25 5.01 -12.63
N ARG A 208 -11.54 4.83 -11.50
CA ARG A 208 -10.06 4.90 -11.46
C ARG A 208 -9.38 3.72 -12.14
N LEU A 209 -10.03 2.56 -12.14
CA LEU A 209 -9.58 1.36 -12.84
C LEU A 209 -10.28 1.23 -14.20
N PRO A 210 -9.60 0.65 -15.21
CA PRO A 210 -10.14 0.52 -16.54
C PRO A 210 -11.13 -0.66 -16.67
N GLY A 211 -12.11 -0.48 -17.56
CA GLY A 211 -13.04 -1.53 -17.99
C GLY A 211 -13.75 -2.23 -16.82
N LYS A 212 -13.92 -3.55 -16.96
CA LYS A 212 -14.60 -4.40 -15.96
C LYS A 212 -13.98 -4.31 -14.56
N LEU A 213 -12.67 -4.08 -14.44
CA LEU A 213 -11.99 -3.98 -13.14
C LEU A 213 -12.50 -2.78 -12.32
N GLY A 214 -12.82 -1.66 -13.00
CA GLY A 214 -13.42 -0.50 -12.36
C GLY A 214 -14.91 -0.64 -12.13
N GLU A 215 -15.63 -1.29 -13.04
CA GLU A 215 -17.10 -1.46 -12.93
C GLU A 215 -17.49 -2.41 -11.79
N ASP A 216 -16.73 -3.49 -11.64
CA ASP A 216 -16.93 -4.48 -10.60
C ASP A 216 -16.22 -4.14 -9.30
N GLY A 217 -15.37 -3.11 -9.28
CA GLY A 217 -14.54 -2.76 -8.12
C GLY A 217 -15.33 -2.73 -6.81
N CYS A 218 -14.72 -3.22 -5.73
CA CYS A 218 -15.29 -3.10 -4.40
C CYS A 218 -14.17 -3.08 -3.35
N CYS A 219 -14.50 -2.60 -2.17
CA CYS A 219 -13.59 -2.53 -1.03
C CYS A 219 -13.99 -3.58 0.01
N LEU A 220 -13.08 -4.47 0.37
CA LEU A 220 -13.33 -5.42 1.46
C LEU A 220 -12.91 -4.82 2.79
N MET A 221 -13.87 -4.69 3.70
CA MET A 221 -13.75 -4.02 5.00
C MET A 221 -13.99 -5.01 6.14
N THR A 222 -13.54 -4.67 7.34
CA THR A 222 -13.77 -5.54 8.52
C THR A 222 -15.25 -5.90 8.68
N SER A 223 -15.55 -7.18 8.90
CA SER A 223 -16.92 -7.67 9.07
C SER A 223 -17.65 -7.02 10.24
N ALA A 224 -16.92 -6.48 11.22
CA ALA A 224 -17.49 -5.77 12.37
C ALA A 224 -18.35 -4.57 11.95
N ILE A 225 -17.96 -3.83 10.90
CA ILE A 225 -18.71 -2.67 10.38
C ILE A 225 -20.13 -3.07 9.97
N PHE A 226 -20.29 -4.28 9.43
CA PHE A 226 -21.57 -4.78 8.92
C PHE A 226 -22.52 -5.27 10.03
N ASN A 227 -22.05 -5.31 11.28
CA ASN A 227 -22.84 -5.63 12.47
C ASN A 227 -23.26 -4.39 13.27
N VAL A 228 -22.82 -3.20 12.85
CA VAL A 228 -23.14 -1.94 13.54
C VAL A 228 -24.34 -1.26 12.87
N PRO A 229 -25.39 -0.87 13.62
CA PRO A 229 -26.54 -0.15 13.08
C PRO A 229 -26.11 1.12 12.32
N PHE A 230 -26.80 1.43 11.22
CA PHE A 230 -26.55 2.49 10.24
C PHE A 230 -25.25 2.35 9.45
N LEU A 231 -24.16 2.00 10.13
CA LEU A 231 -22.84 1.87 9.53
C LEU A 231 -22.83 0.79 8.44
N ARG A 232 -23.50 -0.34 8.67
CA ARG A 232 -23.63 -1.39 7.65
C ARG A 232 -24.25 -0.86 6.35
N GLN A 233 -25.27 -0.01 6.43
CA GLN A 233 -25.91 0.54 5.23
C GLN A 233 -25.00 1.54 4.53
N VAL A 234 -24.38 2.46 5.27
CA VAL A 234 -23.44 3.44 4.72
C VAL A 234 -22.30 2.77 3.96
N TYR A 235 -21.73 1.70 4.52
CA TYR A 235 -20.67 0.94 3.86
C TYR A 235 -21.17 0.09 2.69
N SER A 236 -22.40 -0.45 2.76
CA SER A 236 -23.04 -1.09 1.60
C SER A 236 -23.29 -0.10 0.46
N TRP A 237 -23.72 1.14 0.75
CA TRP A 237 -23.99 2.18 -0.26
C TRP A 237 -22.75 2.56 -1.07
N VAL A 238 -21.57 2.55 -0.44
CA VAL A 238 -20.28 2.81 -1.13
C VAL A 238 -19.70 1.54 -1.76
N LYS A 239 -20.51 0.47 -1.90
CA LYS A 239 -20.15 -0.84 -2.45
C LYS A 239 -18.99 -1.51 -1.71
N SER A 240 -18.94 -1.38 -0.37
CA SER A 240 -18.03 -2.19 0.44
C SER A 240 -18.68 -3.52 0.84
N LEU A 241 -17.85 -4.54 1.04
CA LEU A 241 -18.27 -5.88 1.46
C LEU A 241 -17.40 -6.35 2.64
N PRO A 242 -17.86 -7.34 3.44
CA PRO A 242 -17.06 -7.91 4.51
C PRO A 242 -15.83 -8.66 3.96
N VAL A 243 -14.70 -8.50 4.65
CA VAL A 243 -13.45 -9.22 4.38
C VAL A 243 -13.50 -10.59 5.05
N ASP A 244 -14.12 -11.54 4.36
CA ASP A 244 -14.20 -12.94 4.78
C ASP A 244 -13.95 -13.89 3.59
N LYS A 245 -13.56 -15.14 3.88
CA LYS A 245 -13.21 -16.13 2.85
C LYS A 245 -14.37 -16.40 1.88
N ARG A 246 -15.63 -16.35 2.34
CA ARG A 246 -16.82 -16.62 1.51
C ARG A 246 -17.02 -15.50 0.49
N THR A 247 -16.97 -14.25 0.95
CA THR A 247 -17.05 -13.06 0.10
C THR A 247 -15.89 -13.02 -0.89
N PHE A 248 -14.65 -13.21 -0.40
CA PHE A 248 -13.44 -13.24 -1.21
C PHE A 248 -13.54 -14.28 -2.33
N MET A 249 -13.82 -15.55 -2.01
CA MET A 249 -13.93 -16.62 -3.01
C MET A 249 -15.13 -16.44 -3.95
N GLY A 250 -16.27 -15.96 -3.44
CA GLY A 250 -17.46 -15.72 -4.25
C GLY A 250 -17.20 -14.69 -5.36
N ARG A 251 -16.47 -13.62 -5.02
CA ARG A 251 -16.02 -12.59 -5.96
C ARG A 251 -15.06 -13.14 -7.01
N LEU A 252 -14.02 -13.87 -6.58
CA LEU A 252 -13.05 -14.46 -7.51
C LEU A 252 -13.71 -15.41 -8.52
N LYS A 253 -14.63 -16.26 -8.06
CA LYS A 253 -15.39 -17.19 -8.92
C LYS A 253 -16.28 -16.48 -9.95
N ARG A 254 -16.76 -15.28 -9.65
CA ARG A 254 -17.58 -14.47 -10.58
C ARG A 254 -16.74 -13.58 -11.53
N GLY A 255 -15.40 -13.65 -11.46
CA GLY A 255 -14.53 -12.80 -12.28
C GLY A 255 -14.56 -11.33 -11.86
N GLU A 256 -14.78 -11.10 -10.57
CA GLU A 256 -15.29 -9.87 -10.00
C GLU A 256 -14.20 -9.31 -9.04
N SER A 257 -13.47 -8.27 -9.47
CA SER A 257 -12.24 -7.78 -8.79
C SER A 257 -12.51 -6.95 -7.53
N PHE A 258 -11.57 -6.89 -6.60
CA PHE A 258 -11.74 -6.13 -5.36
C PHE A 258 -10.40 -5.72 -4.75
N ALA A 259 -10.45 -4.70 -3.88
CA ALA A 259 -9.34 -4.26 -3.06
C ALA A 259 -9.55 -4.59 -1.59
N PHE A 260 -8.46 -4.93 -0.90
CA PHE A 260 -8.44 -5.15 0.54
C PHE A 260 -7.04 -4.86 1.09
N VAL A 261 -6.93 -4.76 2.41
CA VAL A 261 -5.64 -4.50 3.07
C VAL A 261 -5.14 -5.77 3.78
N PRO A 262 -4.09 -6.45 3.27
CA PRO A 262 -3.65 -7.72 3.83
C PRO A 262 -3.05 -7.61 5.25
N GLY A 263 -2.37 -6.51 5.57
CA GLY A 263 -1.77 -6.30 6.89
C GLY A 263 -2.81 -6.16 8.01
N GLY A 264 -3.91 -5.48 7.70
CA GLY A 264 -5.05 -5.26 8.58
C GLY A 264 -4.69 -4.44 9.82
N VAL A 265 -5.49 -4.58 10.88
CA VAL A 265 -5.36 -3.81 12.13
C VAL A 265 -4.01 -4.00 12.85
N GLN A 266 -3.21 -5.03 12.51
CA GLN A 266 -1.89 -5.20 13.10
C GLN A 266 -0.92 -4.08 12.72
N GLU A 267 -1.09 -3.48 11.53
CA GLU A 267 -0.26 -2.33 11.13
C GLU A 267 -0.54 -1.09 11.97
N VAL A 268 -1.77 -0.92 12.48
CA VAL A 268 -2.14 0.17 13.40
C VAL A 268 -1.33 0.08 14.70
N ILE A 269 -1.09 -1.14 15.20
CA ILE A 269 -0.32 -1.38 16.43
C ILE A 269 1.16 -1.00 16.23
N LEU A 270 1.66 -1.17 15.01
CA LEU A 270 3.05 -0.86 14.63
C LEU A 270 3.29 0.63 14.37
N LEU A 271 2.23 1.46 14.32
CA LEU A 271 2.38 2.90 14.17
C LEU A 271 3.11 3.50 15.38
N ASP A 272 4.31 4.03 15.13
CA ASP A 272 5.13 4.67 16.16
C ASP A 272 5.35 6.17 15.87
N PRO A 273 4.72 7.08 16.64
CA PRO A 273 4.96 8.52 16.52
C PRO A 273 6.43 8.92 16.72
N LYS A 274 7.26 8.08 17.36
CA LYS A 274 8.68 8.33 17.57
C LYS A 274 9.54 7.98 16.35
N LYS A 275 8.99 7.23 15.38
CA LYS A 275 9.66 6.82 14.14
C LYS A 275 8.78 7.13 12.93
N PRO A 276 8.47 8.41 12.68
CA PRO A 276 7.54 8.82 11.62
C PRO A 276 8.03 8.50 10.21
N ASP A 277 9.33 8.22 10.05
CA ASP A 277 9.95 7.95 8.75
C ASP A 277 9.98 6.45 8.38
N ASP A 278 9.59 5.57 9.30
CA ASP A 278 9.46 4.15 9.06
C ASP A 278 8.02 3.82 8.60
N VAL A 279 7.87 3.35 7.35
CA VAL A 279 6.61 2.73 6.92
C VAL A 279 6.69 1.24 7.24
N VAL A 280 5.89 0.78 8.19
CA VAL A 280 5.93 -0.62 8.64
C VAL A 280 4.69 -1.38 8.16
N LEU A 281 4.91 -2.45 7.39
CA LEU A 281 3.85 -3.33 6.88
C LEU A 281 3.89 -4.69 7.56
N PHE A 282 2.74 -5.18 8.03
CA PHE A 282 2.63 -6.49 8.69
C PHE A 282 2.24 -7.55 7.67
N LEU A 283 3.17 -7.91 6.79
CA LEU A 283 2.89 -8.79 5.64
C LEU A 283 3.68 -10.10 5.65
N ARG A 284 4.78 -10.24 6.40
CA ARG A 284 5.69 -11.40 6.29
C ARG A 284 4.98 -12.74 6.46
N ASN A 285 4.00 -12.76 7.35
CA ASN A 285 3.20 -13.95 7.67
C ASN A 285 1.77 -13.92 7.07
N ARG A 286 1.42 -12.92 6.24
CA ARG A 286 0.08 -12.75 5.66
C ARG A 286 -0.09 -13.47 4.33
N LYS A 287 0.12 -14.78 4.31
CA LYS A 287 0.08 -15.58 3.07
C LYS A 287 -1.32 -16.03 2.63
N GLY A 288 -2.37 -15.69 3.40
CA GLY A 288 -3.73 -16.19 3.16
C GLY A 288 -4.31 -15.81 1.80
N PHE A 289 -4.11 -14.57 1.36
CA PHE A 289 -4.61 -14.11 0.06
C PHE A 289 -3.83 -14.72 -1.13
N ILE A 290 -2.54 -15.03 -0.95
CA ILE A 290 -1.75 -15.78 -1.94
C ILE A 290 -2.35 -17.17 -2.14
N LYS A 291 -2.75 -17.84 -1.04
CA LYS A 291 -3.42 -19.16 -1.12
C LYS A 291 -4.72 -19.07 -1.91
N LEU A 292 -5.55 -18.05 -1.67
CA LEU A 292 -6.81 -17.85 -2.39
C LEU A 292 -6.60 -17.46 -3.87
N ALA A 293 -5.53 -16.72 -4.16
CA ALA A 293 -5.13 -16.38 -5.52
C ALA A 293 -4.73 -17.64 -6.31
N LEU A 294 -3.86 -18.47 -5.73
CA LEU A 294 -3.39 -19.72 -6.33
C LEU A 294 -4.54 -20.73 -6.52
N SER A 295 -5.50 -20.79 -5.60
CA SER A 295 -6.63 -21.71 -5.74
C SER A 295 -7.61 -21.34 -6.86
N THR A 296 -7.57 -20.10 -7.34
CA THR A 296 -8.45 -19.61 -8.40
C THR A 296 -7.71 -19.21 -9.68
N GLY A 297 -6.38 -19.13 -9.65
CA GLY A 297 -5.57 -18.55 -10.73
C GLY A 297 -5.84 -17.06 -10.95
N SER A 298 -6.28 -16.37 -9.88
CA SER A 298 -6.61 -14.94 -9.90
C SER A 298 -5.34 -14.12 -9.67
N PRO A 299 -4.99 -13.18 -10.58
CA PRO A 299 -3.78 -12.39 -10.45
C PRO A 299 -3.80 -11.48 -9.20
N ILE A 300 -2.60 -11.23 -8.68
CA ILE A 300 -2.37 -10.43 -7.48
C ILE A 300 -1.76 -9.10 -7.90
N VAL A 301 -2.37 -7.98 -7.51
CA VAL A 301 -1.91 -6.65 -7.88
C VAL A 301 -1.40 -5.94 -6.62
N PRO A 302 -0.10 -5.64 -6.50
CA PRO A 302 0.42 -4.82 -5.42
C PRO A 302 -0.05 -3.38 -5.58
N VAL A 303 -0.57 -2.81 -4.50
CA VAL A 303 -1.05 -1.43 -4.46
C VAL A 303 -0.46 -0.74 -3.24
N PHE A 304 0.08 0.46 -3.46
CA PHE A 304 0.65 1.28 -2.40
C PHE A 304 -0.06 2.64 -2.31
N GLY A 305 -0.50 3.01 -1.11
CA GLY A 305 -1.09 4.30 -0.78
C GLY A 305 -0.10 5.19 -0.04
N PHE A 306 0.29 6.29 -0.66
CA PHE A 306 1.14 7.32 -0.06
C PHE A 306 0.32 8.45 0.55
N ASN A 307 0.96 9.15 1.49
CA ASN A 307 0.46 10.33 2.19
C ASN A 307 -0.81 10.09 3.02
N LEU A 308 -1.00 8.84 3.46
CA LEU A 308 -2.06 8.46 4.39
C LEU A 308 -1.72 8.93 5.81
N ASP A 309 -0.45 8.79 6.18
CA ASP A 309 0.10 9.09 7.50
C ASP A 309 -0.23 10.51 7.96
N GLY A 310 -0.51 10.68 9.25
CA GLY A 310 -0.83 11.98 9.83
C GLY A 310 -2.20 12.56 9.42
N SER A 311 -2.99 11.84 8.62
CA SER A 311 -4.40 12.18 8.36
C SER A 311 -5.25 12.08 9.63
N TYR A 312 -4.83 11.23 10.56
CA TYR A 312 -5.35 11.16 11.92
C TYR A 312 -4.23 11.38 12.93
N GLY A 313 -4.51 12.16 13.96
CA GLY A 313 -3.83 12.05 15.24
C GLY A 313 -4.48 10.92 16.04
N TYR A 314 -3.70 10.24 16.87
CA TYR A 314 -4.19 9.11 17.64
C TYR A 314 -3.45 8.94 18.95
N TRP A 315 -4.11 8.26 19.87
CA TRP A 315 -3.56 7.82 21.15
C TRP A 315 -4.07 6.41 21.43
N PHE A 316 -3.16 5.51 21.80
CA PHE A 316 -3.50 4.18 22.24
C PHE A 316 -2.69 3.76 23.46
N PRO A 317 -3.31 3.01 24.39
CA PRO A 317 -2.61 2.47 25.53
C PRO A 317 -1.71 1.30 25.09
N ARG A 318 -0.39 1.47 25.21
CA ARG A 318 0.65 0.49 24.86
C ARG A 318 0.94 -0.47 25.99
N HIS A 319 0.03 -1.42 26.23
CA HIS A 319 0.23 -2.49 27.20
C HIS A 319 0.08 -3.87 26.52
N PRO A 320 0.97 -4.85 26.75
CA PRO A 320 0.92 -6.17 26.08
C PRO A 320 -0.42 -6.90 26.23
N PHE A 321 -1.10 -6.71 27.37
CA PHE A 321 -2.45 -7.23 27.58
C PHE A 321 -3.48 -6.66 26.60
N ILE A 322 -3.37 -5.37 26.26
CA ILE A 322 -4.28 -4.68 25.36
C ILE A 322 -4.03 -5.09 23.91
N GLU A 323 -2.78 -5.33 23.53
CA GLU A 323 -2.43 -5.89 22.22
C GLU A 323 -2.93 -7.34 22.05
N LYS A 324 -2.80 -8.15 23.11
CA LYS A 324 -3.36 -9.50 23.12
C LYS A 324 -4.88 -9.48 23.06
N LEU A 325 -5.52 -8.59 23.82
CA LEU A 325 -6.97 -8.42 23.80
C LEU A 325 -7.44 -7.96 22.42
N SER A 326 -6.81 -6.96 21.82
CA SER A 326 -7.19 -6.42 20.50
C SER A 326 -7.09 -7.46 19.39
N ARG A 327 -6.11 -8.38 19.46
CA ARG A 327 -6.01 -9.56 18.59
C ARG A 327 -7.20 -10.51 18.73
N THR A 328 -7.68 -10.74 19.94
CA THR A 328 -8.79 -11.67 20.21
C THR A 328 -10.15 -11.05 19.86
N ILE A 329 -10.37 -9.77 20.17
CA ILE A 329 -11.66 -9.10 19.95
C ILE A 329 -11.79 -8.43 18.58
N GLY A 330 -10.69 -8.33 17.80
CA GLY A 330 -10.68 -7.65 16.51
C GLY A 330 -10.91 -6.13 16.60
N PHE A 331 -10.77 -5.57 17.80
CA PHE A 331 -11.02 -4.17 18.13
C PHE A 331 -9.84 -3.62 18.94
N LEU A 332 -9.23 -2.54 18.44
CA LEU A 332 -8.15 -1.85 19.13
C LEU A 332 -8.75 -0.66 19.91
N PRO A 333 -8.57 -0.56 21.25
CA PRO A 333 -9.06 0.57 22.03
C PRO A 333 -8.19 1.80 21.74
N LEU A 334 -8.47 2.44 20.62
CA LEU A 334 -7.76 3.57 20.04
C LEU A 334 -8.66 4.80 20.11
N VAL A 335 -8.12 5.92 20.58
CA VAL A 335 -8.75 7.23 20.41
C VAL A 335 -8.04 7.93 19.27
N PHE A 336 -8.78 8.45 18.31
CA PHE A 336 -8.22 9.17 17.17
C PHE A 336 -9.03 10.42 16.86
N TRP A 337 -8.41 11.37 16.17
CA TRP A 337 -9.02 12.64 15.77
C TRP A 337 -8.38 13.11 14.47
N GLY A 338 -9.18 13.72 13.59
CA GLY A 338 -8.69 14.22 12.30
C GLY A 338 -8.92 15.72 12.18
N ARG A 339 -9.84 16.11 11.30
CA ARG A 339 -10.19 17.52 11.08
C ARG A 339 -10.87 18.11 12.31
N TRP A 340 -10.52 19.36 12.62
CA TRP A 340 -11.02 20.14 13.76
C TRP A 340 -10.84 19.47 15.14
N PHE A 341 -9.95 18.47 15.26
CA PHE A 341 -9.70 17.73 16.50
C PHE A 341 -10.95 17.06 17.09
N VAL A 342 -11.99 16.82 16.28
CA VAL A 342 -13.19 16.10 16.71
C VAL A 342 -12.82 14.64 16.97
N PRO A 343 -13.05 14.10 18.19
CA PRO A 343 -12.80 12.70 18.49
C PRO A 343 -13.60 11.79 17.56
N PHE A 344 -12.94 10.78 17.00
CA PHE A 344 -13.50 9.82 16.04
C PHE A 344 -14.12 10.50 14.79
N GLY A 345 -13.69 11.72 14.48
CA GLY A 345 -14.18 12.50 13.35
C GLY A 345 -13.59 12.08 12.01
N ILE A 346 -13.80 12.93 11.00
CA ILE A 346 -13.24 12.76 9.65
C ILE A 346 -11.73 13.03 9.62
N PRO A 347 -10.98 12.45 8.68
CA PRO A 347 -9.53 12.68 8.58
C PRO A 347 -9.20 14.12 8.18
N LYS A 348 -7.98 14.57 8.46
CA LYS A 348 -7.45 15.80 7.89
C LYS A 348 -7.46 15.68 6.36
N PRO A 349 -7.71 16.79 5.63
CA PRO A 349 -7.76 16.75 4.17
C PRO A 349 -6.34 16.71 3.60
N LYS A 350 -5.71 15.54 3.64
CA LYS A 350 -4.42 15.29 2.98
C LYS A 350 -4.65 14.73 1.58
N ARG A 351 -3.73 15.06 0.66
CA ARG A 351 -3.76 14.49 -0.69
C ARG A 351 -3.44 13.01 -0.64
N ILE A 352 -4.26 12.15 -1.21
CA ILE A 352 -3.98 10.71 -1.26
C ILE A 352 -3.39 10.36 -2.62
N HIS A 353 -2.29 9.61 -2.62
CA HIS A 353 -1.66 9.09 -3.83
C HIS A 353 -1.67 7.57 -3.81
N VAL A 354 -2.45 6.94 -4.69
CA VAL A 354 -2.54 5.50 -4.84
C VAL A 354 -1.79 5.06 -6.08
N VAL A 355 -0.83 4.16 -5.92
CA VAL A 355 -0.07 3.57 -7.01
C VAL A 355 -0.45 2.10 -7.14
N ILE A 356 -0.77 1.69 -8.36
CA ILE A 356 -1.19 0.34 -8.74
C ILE A 356 -0.10 -0.26 -9.62
N GLY A 357 0.60 -1.27 -9.10
CA GLY A 357 1.65 -1.98 -9.81
C GLY A 357 1.13 -2.97 -10.86
N PRO A 358 2.03 -3.68 -11.55
CA PRO A 358 1.66 -4.72 -12.51
C PRO A 358 1.03 -5.93 -11.81
N ALA A 359 0.11 -6.61 -12.49
CA ALA A 359 -0.50 -7.82 -11.96
C ALA A 359 0.47 -9.00 -12.03
N ILE A 360 0.60 -9.70 -10.92
CA ILE A 360 1.38 -10.92 -10.77
C ILE A 360 0.47 -12.09 -11.14
N ASP A 361 0.73 -12.70 -12.30
CA ASP A 361 0.07 -13.92 -12.72
C ASP A 361 0.42 -15.07 -11.78
N VAL A 362 -0.60 -15.84 -11.41
CA VAL A 362 -0.45 -17.06 -10.63
C VAL A 362 -1.17 -18.22 -11.33
N PRO A 363 -0.63 -19.44 -11.28
CA PRO A 363 -1.31 -20.62 -11.80
C PRO A 363 -2.56 -20.92 -10.97
N ASN A 364 -3.53 -21.58 -11.58
CA ASN A 364 -4.63 -22.19 -10.85
C ASN A 364 -4.19 -23.59 -10.39
N MET A 365 -4.04 -23.77 -9.08
CA MET A 365 -3.61 -25.03 -8.47
C MET A 365 -4.71 -25.71 -7.63
N GLY A 366 -5.94 -25.17 -7.62
CA GLY A 366 -7.01 -25.67 -6.76
C GLY A 366 -6.70 -25.56 -5.27
N ASP A 367 -7.30 -26.43 -4.46
CA ASP A 367 -7.25 -26.30 -2.99
C ASP A 367 -6.03 -26.97 -2.32
N VAL A 368 -5.33 -27.87 -3.04
CA VAL A 368 -4.14 -28.57 -2.53
C VAL A 368 -2.90 -27.78 -2.93
N LEU A 369 -2.45 -26.92 -2.03
CA LEU A 369 -1.33 -26.00 -2.27
C LEU A 369 -0.09 -26.41 -1.47
N ASP A 370 1.03 -26.54 -2.18
CA ASP A 370 2.34 -26.64 -1.56
C ASP A 370 2.74 -25.29 -0.92
N GLN A 371 3.24 -25.35 0.30
CA GLN A 371 3.70 -24.18 1.04
C GLN A 371 4.90 -23.53 0.35
N GLU A 372 5.76 -24.28 -0.34
CA GLU A 372 6.88 -23.72 -1.12
C GLU A 372 6.41 -22.79 -2.24
N VAL A 373 5.34 -23.20 -2.95
CA VAL A 373 4.75 -22.38 -4.02
C VAL A 373 4.11 -21.12 -3.45
N VAL A 374 3.38 -21.25 -2.33
CA VAL A 374 2.79 -20.10 -1.64
C VAL A 374 3.88 -19.10 -1.23
N ASP A 375 5.01 -19.60 -0.71
CA ASP A 375 6.13 -18.78 -0.26
C ASP A 375 6.86 -18.12 -1.43
N LYS A 376 6.99 -18.81 -2.56
CA LYS A 376 7.52 -18.24 -3.80
C LYS A 376 6.69 -17.06 -4.27
N TYR A 377 5.37 -17.22 -4.45
CA TYR A 377 4.51 -16.13 -4.95
C TYR A 377 4.33 -15.01 -3.93
N HIS A 378 4.32 -15.33 -2.63
CA HIS A 378 4.36 -14.31 -1.59
C HIS A 378 5.65 -13.48 -1.67
N SER A 379 6.80 -14.12 -1.87
CA SER A 379 8.08 -13.42 -2.01
C SER A 379 8.14 -12.54 -3.26
N ILE A 380 7.56 -12.99 -4.38
CA ILE A 380 7.39 -12.17 -5.59
C ILE A 380 6.53 -10.93 -5.29
N PHE A 381 5.39 -11.14 -4.62
CA PHE A 381 4.51 -10.04 -4.21
C PHE A 381 5.21 -9.02 -3.31
N LEU A 382 5.94 -9.46 -2.28
CA LEU A 382 6.66 -8.56 -1.37
C LEU A 382 7.74 -7.76 -2.12
N LYS A 383 8.53 -8.42 -2.97
CA LYS A 383 9.56 -7.76 -3.78
C LYS A 383 8.97 -6.70 -4.72
N GLU A 384 7.84 -7.02 -5.37
CA GLU A 384 7.18 -6.06 -6.25
C GLU A 384 6.58 -4.89 -5.47
N LEU A 385 6.01 -5.13 -4.28
CA LEU A 385 5.51 -4.07 -3.41
C LEU A 385 6.62 -3.13 -2.91
N GLU A 386 7.77 -3.69 -2.51
CA GLU A 386 8.96 -2.93 -2.14
C GLU A 386 9.48 -2.09 -3.32
N ALA A 387 9.58 -2.70 -4.50
CA ALA A 387 10.01 -1.99 -5.70
C ALA A 387 9.00 -0.88 -6.08
N LEU A 388 7.69 -1.12 -5.93
CA LEU A 388 6.64 -0.12 -6.17
C LEU A 388 6.77 1.07 -5.20
N PHE A 389 7.09 0.81 -3.93
CA PHE A 389 7.38 1.86 -2.96
C PHE A 389 8.59 2.68 -3.39
N GLU A 390 9.72 2.02 -3.66
CA GLU A 390 10.98 2.68 -4.01
C GLU A 390 10.86 3.55 -5.28
N ARG A 391 10.13 3.08 -6.30
CA ARG A 391 9.91 3.85 -7.55
C ARG A 391 9.13 5.15 -7.33
N HIS A 392 8.18 5.17 -6.41
CA HIS A 392 7.23 6.28 -6.25
C HIS A 392 7.47 7.13 -5.00
N LYS A 393 8.35 6.70 -4.07
CA LYS A 393 8.54 7.39 -2.79
C LYS A 393 8.99 8.83 -2.96
N HIS A 394 9.88 9.14 -3.89
CA HIS A 394 10.37 10.52 -4.07
C HIS A 394 9.25 11.45 -4.55
N ASP A 395 8.51 11.06 -5.58
CA ASP A 395 7.39 11.85 -6.12
C ASP A 395 6.25 12.02 -5.10
N ALA A 396 6.13 11.09 -4.16
CA ALA A 396 5.15 11.14 -3.09
C ALA A 396 5.61 11.92 -1.84
N GLY A 397 6.84 12.45 -1.81
CA GLY A 397 7.40 13.17 -0.67
C GLY A 397 7.96 12.27 0.44
N TYR A 398 8.28 11.02 0.12
CA TYR A 398 8.78 9.95 1.00
C TYR A 398 10.27 9.62 0.73
N GLY A 399 11.03 10.50 0.06
CA GLY A 399 12.38 10.19 -0.44
C GLY A 399 13.35 9.57 0.59
N GLU A 400 13.34 10.08 1.82
CA GLU A 400 14.20 9.61 2.92
C GLU A 400 13.56 8.49 3.77
N ARG A 401 12.30 8.14 3.49
CA ARG A 401 11.57 7.15 4.27
C ARG A 401 11.94 5.73 3.85
N THR A 402 11.89 4.81 4.81
CA THR A 402 12.19 3.40 4.57
C THR A 402 10.95 2.54 4.76
N LEU A 403 10.80 1.52 3.90
CA LEU A 403 9.76 0.51 4.02
C LEU A 403 10.30 -0.71 4.77
N LYS A 404 9.58 -1.15 5.81
CA LYS A 404 9.93 -2.32 6.61
C LYS A 404 8.78 -3.31 6.60
N ILE A 405 9.02 -4.51 6.08
CA ILE A 405 8.04 -5.60 6.07
C ILE A 405 8.33 -6.59 7.19
N VAL A 406 7.40 -6.69 8.16
CA VAL A 406 7.51 -7.51 9.37
C VAL A 406 6.50 -8.65 9.44
#